data_AF-A0A924JVQ8-F1
#
_entry.id   AF-A0A924JVQ8-F1
#
_cell.length_a   1.000
_cell.length_b   1.000
_cell.length_c   1.000
_cell.angle_alpha   90.00
_cell.angle_beta   90.00
_cell.angle_gamma   90.00
#
_symmetry.space_group_name_H-M   'P 1'
#
loop_
_entity.id
_entity.type
_entity.pdbx_description
1 polymer ?
#
loop_
_entity_poly.entity_id
_entity_poly.type
_entity_poly.pdbx_seq_one_letter_code
_entity_poly.pdbx_strand_id
1 'polypeptide(L)'
;SIKNMLGMLPGAKGMRQQLENFDESEITRTEAIIQSMTIGERRQPKVLNGSRRVRIARGSGTTVTEGNALVNRFEQAAKMMKTVAKGGMPQMPGMGPIPGAKFGAPKKVQPKKGSKSGNPAKRAAENAALASGAKPSTGIAGSGFGLGGSAGKAGPSEDELASLQKFLGR
;
A
#
# COMPACT_ATOMS: atom_id res chain seq x y z
N SER A 1 3.82 -31.02 21.32
CA SER A 1 3.44 -29.87 20.47
C SER A 1 4.60 -28.93 20.19
N ILE A 2 4.55 -28.27 19.03
CA ILE A 2 5.45 -27.15 18.61
C ILE A 2 5.64 -26.11 19.74
N LYS A 3 4.58 -25.88 20.52
CA LYS A 3 4.58 -25.03 21.71
C LYS A 3 5.65 -25.39 22.76
N ASN A 4 5.93 -26.69 22.95
CA ASN A 4 6.92 -27.16 23.94
C ASN A 4 8.35 -27.05 23.42
N MET A 5 8.59 -27.30 22.13
CA MET A 5 9.93 -27.18 21.53
C MET A 5 10.39 -25.72 21.42
N LEU A 6 9.49 -24.80 21.04
CA LEU A 6 9.85 -23.38 20.92
C LEU A 6 10.00 -22.68 22.27
N GLY A 7 9.47 -23.26 23.35
CA GLY A 7 9.60 -22.75 24.72
C GLY A 7 11.00 -22.89 25.33
N MET A 8 11.89 -23.69 24.73
CA MET A 8 13.26 -23.93 25.21
C MET A 8 14.32 -23.02 24.54
N LEU A 9 13.93 -22.17 23.58
CA LEU A 9 14.85 -21.22 22.93
C LEU A 9 15.14 -20.02 23.85
N PRO A 10 16.40 -19.80 24.27
CA PRO A 10 16.75 -18.61 25.05
C PRO A 10 16.49 -17.35 24.21
N GLY A 11 15.78 -16.37 24.79
CA GLY A 11 15.37 -15.13 24.10
C GLY A 11 13.93 -15.11 23.55
N ALA A 12 13.20 -16.23 23.59
CA ALA A 12 11.84 -16.32 23.05
C ALA A 12 10.70 -15.82 23.98
N LYS A 13 10.99 -15.19 25.14
CA LYS A 13 9.95 -14.76 26.10
C LYS A 13 8.86 -13.87 25.49
N GLY A 14 9.23 -12.93 24.61
CA GLY A 14 8.27 -12.08 23.89
C GLY A 14 7.49 -12.81 22.79
N MET A 15 8.10 -13.81 22.15
CA MET A 15 7.43 -14.67 21.16
C MET A 15 6.52 -15.70 21.81
N ARG A 16 6.76 -16.11 23.07
CA ARG A 16 5.92 -17.10 23.77
C ARG A 16 4.47 -16.65 23.90
N GLN A 17 4.20 -15.38 24.19
CA GLN A 17 2.82 -14.87 24.27
C GLN A 17 2.12 -14.87 22.90
N GLN A 18 2.83 -14.51 21.83
CA GLN A 18 2.30 -14.59 20.46
C GLN A 18 2.05 -16.05 20.04
N LEU A 19 2.88 -16.98 20.53
CA LEU A 19 2.69 -18.41 20.34
C LEU A 19 1.58 -19.02 21.20
N GLU A 20 1.31 -18.47 22.37
CA GLU A 20 0.20 -18.93 23.21
C GLU A 20 -1.15 -18.59 22.59
N ASN A 21 -1.21 -17.47 21.86
CA ASN A 21 -2.36 -17.06 21.05
C ASN A 21 -2.41 -17.74 19.66
N PHE A 22 -1.49 -18.67 19.39
CA PHE A 22 -1.44 -19.35 18.11
C PHE A 22 -2.44 -20.51 18.10
N ASP A 23 -3.50 -20.35 17.31
CA ASP A 23 -4.54 -21.35 17.15
C ASP A 23 -4.10 -22.44 16.16
N GLU A 24 -4.13 -23.70 16.59
CA GLU A 24 -3.83 -24.86 15.73
C GLU A 24 -4.87 -25.01 14.61
N SER A 25 -6.09 -24.47 14.78
CA SER A 25 -7.12 -24.47 13.74
C SER A 25 -6.71 -23.65 12.50
N GLU A 26 -5.87 -22.63 12.68
CA GLU A 26 -5.37 -21.79 11.58
C GLU A 26 -4.37 -22.55 10.70
N ILE A 27 -3.64 -23.52 11.26
CA ILE A 27 -2.80 -24.43 10.46
C ILE A 27 -3.69 -25.29 9.58
N THR A 28 -4.72 -25.92 10.15
CA THR A 28 -5.65 -26.76 9.39
C THR A 28 -6.35 -25.98 8.28
N ARG A 29 -6.79 -24.74 8.56
CA ARG A 29 -7.39 -23.84 7.56
C ARG A 29 -6.41 -23.51 6.45
N THR A 30 -5.17 -23.17 6.81
CA THR A 30 -4.10 -22.87 5.84
C THR A 30 -3.78 -24.08 4.96
N GLU A 31 -3.70 -25.27 5.56
CA GLU A 31 -3.48 -26.52 4.84
C GLU A 31 -4.61 -26.79 3.84
N ALA A 32 -5.87 -26.67 4.27
CA ALA A 32 -7.03 -26.84 3.40
C ALA A 32 -7.02 -25.89 2.19
N ILE A 33 -6.65 -24.61 2.40
CA ILE A 33 -6.49 -23.64 1.32
C ILE A 33 -5.41 -24.10 0.32
N ILE A 34 -4.24 -24.51 0.80
CA ILE A 34 -3.13 -24.94 -0.05
C ILE A 34 -3.48 -26.22 -0.80
N GLN A 35 -4.15 -27.18 -0.16
CA GLN A 35 -4.59 -28.42 -0.78
C GLN A 35 -5.59 -28.17 -1.91
N SER A 36 -6.42 -27.12 -1.81
CA SER A 36 -7.40 -26.70 -2.83
C SER A 36 -6.77 -25.99 -4.06
N MET A 37 -5.46 -25.74 -4.04
CA MET A 37 -4.72 -25.16 -5.17
C MET A 37 -4.21 -26.24 -6.11
N THR A 38 -4.14 -25.92 -7.40
CA THR A 38 -3.42 -26.75 -8.37
C THR A 38 -1.91 -26.60 -8.21
N ILE A 39 -1.13 -27.58 -8.69
CA ILE A 39 0.35 -27.54 -8.62
C ILE A 39 0.92 -26.28 -9.30
N GLY A 40 0.35 -25.87 -10.44
CA GLY A 40 0.77 -24.65 -11.14
C GLY A 40 0.58 -23.38 -10.31
N GLU A 41 -0.55 -23.28 -9.60
CA GLU A 41 -0.84 -22.14 -8.72
C GLU A 41 0.06 -22.12 -7.48
N ARG A 42 0.41 -23.29 -6.91
CA ARG A 42 1.35 -23.39 -5.77
C ARG A 42 2.76 -22.96 -6.16
N ARG A 43 3.23 -23.38 -7.34
CA ARG A 43 4.56 -23.02 -7.87
C ARG A 43 4.63 -21.53 -8.22
N GLN A 44 3.54 -20.98 -8.74
CA GLN A 44 3.49 -19.60 -9.19
C GLN A 44 2.24 -18.87 -8.68
N PRO A 45 2.26 -18.35 -7.44
CA PRO A 45 1.09 -17.66 -6.86
C PRO A 45 0.60 -16.45 -7.64
N LYS A 46 1.45 -15.87 -8.51
CA LYS A 46 1.09 -14.76 -9.39
C LYS A 46 -0.01 -15.09 -10.41
N VAL A 47 -0.24 -16.37 -10.71
CA VAL A 47 -1.32 -16.78 -11.63
C VAL A 47 -2.71 -16.75 -10.97
N LEU A 48 -2.79 -16.52 -9.66
CA LEU A 48 -4.03 -16.48 -8.90
C LEU A 48 -4.83 -15.19 -9.16
N ASN A 49 -5.76 -15.28 -10.11
CA ASN A 49 -6.79 -14.28 -10.35
C ASN A 49 -8.02 -14.48 -9.42
N GLY A 50 -9.01 -13.58 -9.52
CA GLY A 50 -10.22 -13.62 -8.69
C GLY A 50 -11.02 -14.92 -8.84
N SER A 51 -11.18 -15.42 -10.07
CA SER A 51 -11.90 -16.69 -10.34
C SER A 51 -11.24 -17.88 -9.65
N ARG A 52 -9.91 -17.99 -9.73
CA ARG A 52 -9.13 -19.05 -9.04
C ARG A 52 -9.26 -18.95 -7.52
N ARG A 53 -9.21 -17.73 -6.97
CA ARG A 53 -9.35 -17.50 -5.52
C ARG A 53 -10.75 -17.88 -5.03
N VAL A 54 -11.80 -17.61 -5.81
CA VAL A 54 -13.16 -18.07 -5.51
C VAL A 54 -13.25 -19.60 -5.53
N ARG A 55 -12.64 -20.26 -6.52
CA ARG A 55 -12.58 -21.73 -6.58
C ARG A 55 -11.87 -22.34 -5.35
N ILE A 56 -10.72 -21.78 -4.98
CA ILE A 56 -9.94 -22.23 -3.83
C ILE A 56 -10.76 -22.07 -2.55
N ALA A 57 -11.32 -20.88 -2.31
CA ALA A 57 -12.13 -20.58 -1.13
C ALA A 57 -13.31 -21.56 -0.99
N ARG A 58 -14.04 -21.84 -2.09
CA ARG A 58 -15.13 -22.82 -2.10
C ARG A 58 -14.64 -24.25 -1.84
N GLY A 59 -13.46 -24.62 -2.36
CA GLY A 59 -12.86 -25.94 -2.16
C GLY A 59 -12.33 -26.18 -0.74
N SER A 60 -11.84 -25.13 -0.08
CA SER A 60 -11.29 -25.20 1.28
C SER A 60 -12.30 -24.91 2.38
N GLY A 61 -13.54 -24.51 2.04
CA GLY A 61 -14.54 -24.08 3.02
C GLY A 61 -14.20 -22.76 3.71
N THR A 62 -13.39 -21.92 3.06
CA THR A 62 -12.92 -20.64 3.59
C THR A 62 -13.44 -19.47 2.77
N THR A 63 -13.18 -18.25 3.23
CA THR A 63 -13.51 -17.02 2.51
C THR A 63 -12.42 -16.63 1.51
N VAL A 64 -12.78 -15.82 0.51
CA VAL A 64 -11.83 -15.28 -0.48
C VAL A 64 -10.80 -14.35 0.19
N THR A 65 -11.21 -13.66 1.26
CA THR A 65 -10.34 -12.77 2.04
C THR A 65 -9.24 -13.55 2.74
N GLU A 66 -9.53 -14.72 3.29
CA GLU A 66 -8.52 -15.60 3.91
C GLU A 66 -7.51 -16.13 2.88
N GLY A 67 -7.99 -16.55 1.71
CA GLY A 67 -7.13 -16.93 0.60
C GLY A 67 -6.23 -15.77 0.14
N ASN A 68 -6.76 -14.55 0.10
CA ASN A 68 -5.98 -13.36 -0.22
C ASN A 68 -4.92 -13.04 0.83
N ALA A 69 -5.29 -13.13 2.10
CA ALA A 69 -4.37 -12.89 3.21
C ALA A 69 -3.20 -13.88 3.19
N LEU A 70 -3.46 -15.16 2.89
CA LEU A 70 -2.42 -16.18 2.76
C LEU A 70 -1.44 -15.84 1.63
N VAL A 71 -1.95 -15.49 0.44
CA VAL A 71 -1.11 -15.13 -0.71
C VAL A 71 -0.27 -13.89 -0.40
N ASN A 72 -0.84 -12.87 0.23
CA ASN A 72 -0.13 -11.65 0.58
C ASN A 72 1.00 -11.92 1.61
N ARG A 73 0.72 -12.75 2.63
CA ARG A 73 1.74 -13.17 3.61
C ARG A 73 2.86 -13.95 2.94
N PHE A 74 2.54 -14.83 1.99
CA PHE A 74 3.53 -15.57 1.22
C PHE A 74 4.40 -14.64 0.36
N GLU A 75 3.82 -13.67 -0.34
CA GLU A 75 4.58 -12.72 -1.16
C GLU A 75 5.54 -11.86 -0.33
N GLN A 76 5.10 -11.44 0.86
CA GLN A 76 5.95 -10.72 1.81
C GLN A 76 7.11 -11.59 2.29
N ALA A 77 6.82 -12.83 2.71
CA ALA A 77 7.84 -13.79 3.12
C ALA A 77 8.83 -14.10 1.99
N ALA A 78 8.34 -14.32 0.76
CA ALA A 78 9.17 -14.56 -0.41
C ALA A 78 10.07 -13.37 -0.74
N LYS A 79 9.58 -12.13 -0.58
CA LYS A 79 10.38 -10.92 -0.76
C LYS A 79 11.50 -10.82 0.28
N MET A 80 11.20 -11.13 1.54
CA MET A 80 12.20 -11.19 2.61
C MET A 80 13.25 -12.27 2.33
N MET A 81 12.84 -13.50 2.01
CA MET A 81 13.75 -14.60 1.66
C MET A 81 14.64 -14.25 0.47
N LYS A 82 14.08 -13.62 -0.57
CA LYS A 82 14.86 -13.16 -1.74
C LYS A 82 15.88 -12.08 -1.39
N THR A 83 15.60 -11.25 -0.39
CA THR A 83 16.51 -10.20 0.08
C THR A 83 17.67 -10.81 0.86
N VAL A 84 17.36 -11.73 1.77
CA VAL A 84 18.34 -12.50 2.54
C VAL A 84 19.23 -13.34 1.62
N ALA A 85 18.65 -14.05 0.64
CA ALA A 85 19.39 -14.86 -0.33
C ALA A 85 20.37 -14.04 -1.20
N LYS A 86 20.12 -12.73 -1.36
CA LYS A 86 21.02 -11.79 -2.04
C LYS A 86 22.07 -11.17 -1.14
N GLY A 87 22.18 -11.63 0.12
CA GLY A 87 23.11 -11.09 1.12
C GLY A 87 22.66 -9.76 1.75
N GLY A 88 21.41 -9.34 1.53
CA GLY A 88 20.85 -8.14 2.13
C GLY A 88 20.25 -8.42 3.52
N MET A 89 20.50 -7.56 4.49
CA MET A 89 19.77 -7.59 5.76
C MET A 89 18.31 -7.17 5.50
N PRO A 90 17.32 -7.99 5.91
CA PRO A 90 15.92 -7.66 5.74
C PRO A 90 15.59 -6.42 6.58
N GLN A 91 14.97 -5.42 5.95
CA GLN A 91 14.43 -4.25 6.65
C GLN A 91 13.26 -4.73 7.52
N MET A 92 13.56 -5.10 8.77
CA MET A 92 12.54 -5.49 9.75
C MET A 92 11.65 -4.28 10.04
N PRO A 93 10.32 -4.39 9.83
CA PRO A 93 9.38 -3.35 10.25
C PRO A 93 9.54 -3.08 11.75
N GLY A 94 9.81 -1.83 12.13
CA GLY A 94 10.02 -1.43 13.52
C GLY A 94 11.49 -1.32 13.96
N MET A 95 12.44 -1.78 13.16
CA MET A 95 13.86 -1.51 13.38
C MET A 95 14.26 -0.32 12.50
N GLY A 96 14.36 0.86 13.13
CA GLY A 96 14.89 2.06 12.47
C GLY A 96 16.30 1.79 11.90
N PRO A 97 16.76 2.62 10.93
CA PRO A 97 18.09 2.45 10.37
C PRO A 97 19.13 2.47 11.50
N ILE A 98 19.93 1.40 11.59
CA ILE A 98 20.98 1.25 12.60
C ILE A 98 22.00 2.37 12.37
N PRO A 99 22.18 3.30 13.33
CA PRO A 99 23.21 4.33 13.22
C PRO A 99 24.58 3.66 13.21
N GLY A 100 25.36 3.86 12.14
CA GLY A 100 26.76 3.41 12.05
C GLY A 100 27.08 2.37 10.98
N ALA A 101 26.09 1.73 10.35
CA ALA A 101 26.34 0.86 9.20
C ALA A 101 26.44 1.69 7.92
N LYS A 102 27.66 2.14 7.58
CA LYS A 102 27.96 2.84 6.31
C LYS A 102 27.85 1.88 5.13
N PHE A 103 26.63 1.65 4.65
CA PHE A 103 26.39 1.03 3.36
C PHE A 103 26.27 2.10 2.26
N GLY A 104 27.25 2.10 1.36
CA GLY A 104 27.11 2.68 0.02
C GLY A 104 27.39 4.17 -0.07
N ALA A 105 28.44 4.52 -0.81
CA ALA A 105 28.74 5.86 -1.25
C ALA A 105 27.49 6.58 -1.81
N PRO A 106 27.31 7.89 -1.54
CA PRO A 106 26.23 8.63 -2.16
C PRO A 106 26.49 8.66 -3.66
N LYS A 107 25.67 7.93 -4.43
CA LYS A 107 25.56 8.20 -5.86
C LYS A 107 25.20 9.67 -5.99
N LYS A 108 26.12 10.46 -6.57
CA LYS A 108 25.88 11.85 -6.98
C LYS A 108 24.56 11.90 -7.73
N VAL A 109 23.54 12.44 -7.07
CA VAL A 109 22.27 12.79 -7.70
C VAL A 109 22.59 13.97 -8.60
N GLN A 110 22.73 13.70 -9.90
CA GLN A 110 22.69 14.75 -10.90
C GLN A 110 21.32 15.44 -10.80
N PRO A 111 21.24 16.77 -10.81
CA PRO A 111 19.97 17.47 -10.72
C PRO A 111 19.15 17.17 -11.97
N LYS A 112 18.12 16.31 -11.84
CA LYS A 112 17.08 16.18 -12.86
C LYS A 112 16.27 17.48 -12.86
N LYS A 113 16.70 18.40 -13.72
CA LYS A 113 15.90 19.53 -14.20
C LYS A 113 14.65 18.95 -14.87
N GLY A 114 13.47 19.25 -14.33
CA GLY A 114 12.19 18.87 -14.93
C GLY A 114 11.14 18.45 -13.91
N SER A 115 10.38 19.42 -13.41
CA SER A 115 9.14 19.30 -12.65
C SER A 115 8.09 18.50 -13.44
N LYS A 116 8.02 17.18 -13.23
CA LYS A 116 6.94 16.36 -13.79
C LYS A 116 5.72 16.35 -12.86
N SER A 117 5.15 17.53 -12.60
CA SER A 117 3.83 17.62 -11.95
C SER A 117 2.75 17.31 -12.99
N GLY A 118 1.94 16.28 -12.75
CA GLY A 118 0.82 15.88 -13.62
C GLY A 118 -0.40 16.80 -13.55
N ASN A 119 -0.27 17.99 -12.95
CA ASN A 119 -1.38 18.91 -12.73
C ASN A 119 -1.35 20.06 -13.76
N PRO A 120 -2.35 20.22 -14.64
CA PRO A 120 -2.35 21.22 -15.71
C PRO A 120 -2.17 22.67 -15.22
N ALA A 121 -2.79 23.01 -14.09
CA ALA A 121 -2.73 24.35 -13.51
C ALA A 121 -1.31 24.76 -13.08
N LYS A 122 -0.52 23.83 -12.52
CA LYS A 122 0.87 24.11 -12.13
C LYS A 122 1.80 24.30 -13.32
N ARG A 123 1.55 23.60 -14.44
CA ARG A 123 2.32 23.76 -15.68
C ARG A 123 2.06 25.09 -16.38
N ALA A 124 0.80 25.55 -16.37
CA ALA A 124 0.46 26.86 -16.91
C ALA A 124 1.14 27.99 -16.12
N ALA A 125 1.11 27.91 -14.79
CA ALA A 125 1.79 28.87 -13.92
C ALA A 125 3.32 28.85 -14.09
N GLU A 126 3.91 27.67 -14.25
CA GLU A 126 5.37 27.53 -14.44
C GLU A 126 5.83 28.06 -15.80
N ASN A 127 5.10 27.80 -16.90
CA ASN A 127 5.38 28.39 -18.20
C ASN A 127 5.20 29.92 -18.22
N ALA A 128 4.20 30.43 -17.51
CA ALA A 128 4.00 31.88 -17.37
C ALA A 128 5.12 32.54 -16.56
N ALA A 129 5.61 31.89 -15.50
CA ALA A 129 6.72 32.38 -14.69
C ALA A 129 8.08 32.30 -15.42
N LEU A 130 8.27 31.27 -16.27
CA LEU A 130 9.45 31.15 -17.14
C LEU A 130 9.47 32.24 -18.23
N ALA A 131 8.31 32.64 -18.76
CA ALA A 131 8.20 33.71 -19.74
C ALA A 131 8.46 35.11 -19.15
N SER A 132 8.26 35.29 -17.84
CA SER A 132 8.47 36.56 -17.13
C SER A 132 9.82 36.67 -16.40
N GLY A 133 10.67 35.64 -16.47
CA GLY A 133 12.05 35.68 -15.94
C GLY A 133 12.17 35.64 -14.41
N ALA A 134 11.11 35.31 -13.67
CA ALA A 134 11.13 35.25 -12.21
C ALA A 134 11.37 33.83 -11.69
N LYS A 135 12.29 33.65 -10.73
CA LYS A 135 12.53 32.35 -10.06
C LYS A 135 11.38 32.04 -9.09
N PRO A 136 10.87 30.79 -9.04
CA PRO A 136 9.75 30.46 -8.18
C PRO A 136 10.18 30.35 -6.71
N SER A 137 9.50 31.08 -5.84
CA SER A 137 9.62 30.94 -4.40
C SER A 137 8.87 29.70 -3.92
N THR A 138 9.57 28.89 -3.12
CA THR A 138 9.02 27.74 -2.41
C THR A 138 8.12 28.21 -1.26
N GLY A 139 6.82 28.31 -1.52
CA GLY A 139 5.78 28.50 -0.50
C GLY A 139 4.97 27.22 -0.32
N ILE A 140 5.20 26.53 0.79
CA ILE A 140 4.46 25.35 1.23
C ILE A 140 3.09 25.81 1.78
N ALA A 141 2.00 25.41 1.13
CA ALA A 141 0.69 25.27 1.78
C ALA A 141 -0.13 24.25 1.00
N GLY A 142 -0.66 23.26 1.72
CA GLY A 142 -1.09 21.99 1.18
C GLY A 142 -2.25 22.03 0.19
N SER A 143 -2.36 20.96 -0.60
CA SER A 143 -3.62 20.61 -1.28
C SER A 143 -3.68 19.10 -1.35
N GLY A 144 -4.30 18.52 -0.32
CA GLY A 144 -4.83 17.18 -0.36
C GLY A 144 -5.93 17.09 -1.41
N PHE A 145 -5.93 15.95 -2.07
CA PHE A 145 -6.97 15.44 -2.95
C PHE A 145 -8.36 15.52 -2.28
N GLY A 146 -9.38 15.81 -3.09
CA GLY A 146 -10.69 16.29 -2.67
C GLY A 146 -11.39 15.52 -1.55
N LEU A 147 -12.11 16.25 -0.72
CA LEU A 147 -13.57 16.11 -0.54
C LEU A 147 -14.05 17.14 0.49
N GLY A 148 -15.09 17.90 0.12
CA GLY A 148 -16.12 18.39 1.05
C GLY A 148 -15.83 19.62 1.91
N GLY A 149 -16.84 20.48 2.04
CA GLY A 149 -17.00 21.33 3.23
C GLY A 149 -17.15 22.83 3.01
N SER A 150 -18.31 23.23 2.49
CA SER A 150 -19.12 24.43 2.80
C SER A 150 -18.49 25.82 3.13
N ALA A 151 -19.19 26.82 2.57
CA ALA A 151 -19.57 28.10 3.17
C ALA A 151 -18.67 29.32 2.90
N GLY A 152 -19.16 30.19 2.03
CA GLY A 152 -18.65 31.54 1.80
C GLY A 152 -19.58 32.37 0.91
N LYS A 153 -20.76 32.74 1.45
CA LYS A 153 -21.68 33.83 1.05
C LYS A 153 -21.61 34.41 -0.38
N ALA A 154 -22.60 34.06 -1.19
CA ALA A 154 -23.35 34.99 -2.05
C ALA A 154 -24.69 34.31 -2.39
N GLY A 155 -25.83 35.00 -2.23
CA GLY A 155 -27.11 34.49 -2.73
C GLY A 155 -27.09 34.35 -4.27
N PRO A 156 -28.00 33.58 -4.87
CA PRO A 156 -28.05 33.43 -6.32
C PRO A 156 -28.19 34.80 -6.98
N SER A 157 -27.37 35.06 -8.00
CA SER A 157 -27.36 36.35 -8.69
C SER A 157 -28.68 36.56 -9.45
N GLU A 158 -29.00 37.81 -9.75
CA GLU A 158 -30.26 38.20 -10.41
C GLU A 158 -30.48 37.47 -11.75
N ASP A 159 -29.39 37.14 -12.45
CA ASP A 159 -29.40 36.34 -13.68
C ASP A 159 -29.75 34.86 -13.45
N GLU A 160 -29.35 34.30 -12.31
CA GLU A 160 -29.67 32.92 -11.90
C GLU A 160 -31.16 32.80 -11.52
N LEU A 161 -31.72 33.84 -10.89
CA LEU A 161 -33.15 33.90 -10.59
C LEU A 161 -34.00 34.07 -11.86
N ALA A 162 -33.57 34.90 -12.81
CA ALA A 162 -34.27 35.09 -14.08
C ALA A 162 -34.29 33.80 -14.93
N SER A 163 -33.19 33.04 -14.93
CA SER A 163 -33.12 31.75 -15.64
C SER A 163 -33.96 30.66 -14.97
N LEU A 164 -34.04 30.65 -13.63
CA LEU A 164 -34.95 29.78 -12.89
C LEU A 164 -36.43 30.09 -13.15
N GLN A 165 -36.79 31.37 -13.23
CA GLN A 165 -38.17 31.78 -13.48
C GLN A 165 -38.64 31.40 -14.89
N LYS A 166 -37.74 31.51 -15.87
CA LYS A 166 -37.99 31.05 -17.25
C LYS A 166 -38.09 29.53 -17.38
N PHE A 167 -37.41 28.79 -16.51
CA PHE A 167 -37.45 27.33 -16.46
C PHE A 167 -38.70 26.79 -15.75
N LEU A 168 -39.23 27.54 -14.77
CA LEU A 168 -40.43 27.18 -13.99
C LEU A 168 -41.76 27.55 -14.66
N GLY A 169 -41.72 28.11 -15.88
CA GLY A 169 -42.87 28.14 -16.79
C GLY A 169 -44.10 28.90 -16.28
N ARG A 170 -43.91 30.02 -15.56
CA ARG A 170 -44.96 31.01 -15.28
C ARG A 170 -44.60 32.37 -15.87
#